data_AF-A0A6G8ATT6-F1
#
_entry.id   AF-A0A6G8ATT6-F1
#
_cell.length_a   1.000
_cell.length_b   1.000
_cell.length_c   1.000
_cell.angle_alpha   90.00
_cell.angle_beta   90.00
_cell.angle_gamma   90.00
#
_symmetry.space_group_name_H-M   'P 1'
#
loop_
_entity.id
_entity.type
_entity.pdbx_description
1 polymer ?
#
loop_
_entity_poly.entity_id
_entity_poly.type
_entity_poly.pdbx_seq_one_letter_code
_entity_poly.pdbx_strand_id
1 'polypeptide(L)'
;MIEKGTITFNSIEIYGVFREDFENSGVPDVVWVTLNERELVNIPTHLVVLYNTGMGEMYCLNYKDLNNNNEPKITSYYPGFSENTQTKLF
;
A
#
# COMPACT_ATOMS: atom_id res chain seq x y z
N MET A 1 3.62 -19.58 9.59
CA MET A 1 4.88 -18.85 9.78
C MET A 1 4.79 -17.60 8.93
N ILE A 2 4.67 -16.43 9.54
CA ILE A 2 4.93 -15.16 8.84
C ILE A 2 6.44 -15.01 8.86
N GLU A 3 7.08 -15.03 7.69
CA GLU A 3 8.55 -15.03 7.64
C GLU A 3 9.12 -13.65 7.98
N LYS A 4 8.40 -12.57 7.63
CA LYS A 4 8.68 -11.17 8.02
C LYS A 4 7.38 -10.35 8.07
N GLY A 5 7.19 -9.56 9.12
CA GLY A 5 6.04 -8.65 9.28
C GLY A 5 6.16 -7.40 8.41
N THR A 6 7.34 -6.77 8.41
CA THR A 6 7.75 -5.65 7.56
C THR A 6 9.19 -5.87 7.09
N ILE A 7 9.64 -5.16 6.05
CA ILE A 7 11.02 -5.28 5.54
C ILE A 7 11.58 -3.90 5.20
N THR A 8 12.71 -3.55 5.83
CA THR A 8 13.49 -2.36 5.48
C THR A 8 14.85 -2.80 4.93
N PHE A 9 15.21 -2.29 3.76
CA PHE A 9 16.53 -2.50 3.15
C PHE A 9 17.01 -1.20 2.51
N ASN A 10 18.16 -0.70 2.97
CA ASN A 10 18.62 0.66 2.67
C ASN A 10 17.53 1.70 3.01
N SER A 11 17.18 2.57 2.08
CA SER A 11 16.12 3.58 2.20
C SER A 11 14.75 3.10 1.73
N ILE A 12 14.59 1.80 1.45
CA ILE A 12 13.32 1.21 1.00
C ILE A 12 12.68 0.50 2.18
N GLU A 13 11.42 0.84 2.45
CA GLU A 13 10.64 0.28 3.54
C GLU A 13 9.34 -0.30 3.00
N ILE A 14 9.28 -1.63 2.89
CA ILE A 14 8.07 -2.32 2.46
C ILE A 14 7.17 -2.55 3.68
N TYR A 15 5.99 -1.96 3.61
CA TYR A 15 5.01 -1.97 4.69
C TYR A 15 4.37 -3.35 4.83
N GLY A 16 3.96 -3.65 6.06
CA GLY A 16 3.28 -4.90 6.39
C GLY A 16 2.73 -4.84 7.79
N VAL A 17 2.46 -5.99 8.41
CA VAL A 17 1.92 -6.01 9.78
C VAL A 17 3.09 -5.85 10.75
N PHE A 18 3.11 -4.71 11.45
CA PHE A 18 4.18 -4.36 12.38
C PHE A 18 3.82 -4.67 13.84
N ARG A 19 2.62 -4.29 14.27
CA ARG A 19 2.10 -4.51 15.64
C ARG A 19 0.59 -4.77 15.62
N GLU A 20 0.03 -5.15 16.76
CA GLU A 20 -1.41 -5.46 16.89
C GLU A 20 -2.26 -4.21 17.14
N ASP A 21 -1.70 -3.16 17.75
CA ASP A 21 -2.37 -1.87 17.94
C ASP A 21 -2.20 -1.01 16.69
N PHE A 22 -3.19 -1.10 15.80
CA PHE A 22 -3.25 -0.35 14.54
C PHE A 22 -3.70 1.10 14.73
N GLU A 23 -4.32 1.48 15.85
CA GLU A 23 -4.80 2.84 16.08
C GLU A 23 -3.65 3.76 16.50
N ASN A 24 -2.82 3.28 17.43
CA ASN A 24 -1.63 4.00 17.89
C ASN A 24 -0.38 3.60 17.09
N SER A 25 -0.55 3.37 15.79
CA SER A 25 0.52 2.88 14.92
C SER A 25 1.25 3.97 14.13
N GLY A 26 2.00 3.57 13.12
CA GLY A 26 2.74 4.44 12.20
C GLY A 26 3.40 3.62 11.11
N VAL A 27 4.09 4.28 10.18
CA VAL A 27 4.97 3.59 9.21
C VAL A 27 5.95 2.68 9.98
N PRO A 28 6.18 1.41 9.57
CA PRO A 28 5.73 0.75 8.34
C PRO A 28 4.48 -0.14 8.45
N ASP A 29 3.55 0.19 9.34
CA ASP A 29 2.31 -0.57 9.50
C ASP A 29 1.33 -0.36 8.35
N VAL A 30 1.09 -1.41 7.57
CA VAL A 30 0.25 -1.39 6.36
C VAL A 30 -1.19 -0.97 6.66
N VAL A 31 -1.74 -1.36 7.81
CA VAL A 31 -3.12 -1.07 8.17
C VAL A 31 -3.23 0.41 8.49
N TRP A 32 -2.36 0.91 9.38
CA TRP A 32 -2.34 2.31 9.77
C TRP A 32 -2.09 3.23 8.58
N VAL A 33 -1.07 2.93 7.76
CA VAL A 33 -0.74 3.75 6.58
C VAL A 33 -1.91 3.78 5.61
N THR A 34 -2.50 2.63 5.29
CA THR A 34 -3.62 2.57 4.35
C THR A 34 -4.83 3.37 4.86
N LEU A 35 -5.16 3.28 6.15
CA LEU A 35 -6.27 4.04 6.73
C LEU A 35 -5.98 5.54 6.77
N ASN A 36 -4.78 5.93 7.16
CA ASN A 36 -4.36 7.33 7.19
C ASN A 36 -4.39 7.95 5.78
N GLU A 37 -3.90 7.25 4.75
CA GLU A 37 -3.97 7.74 3.36
C GLU A 37 -5.42 7.81 2.84
N ARG A 38 -6.31 6.89 3.26
CA ARG A 38 -7.75 6.99 2.94
C ARG A 38 -8.36 8.27 3.50
N GLU A 39 -8.02 8.62 4.74
CA GLU A 39 -8.50 9.85 5.36
C GLU A 39 -7.90 11.10 4.71
N LEU A 40 -6.60 11.09 4.40
CA LEU A 40 -5.89 12.26 3.88
C LEU A 40 -6.20 12.56 2.41
N VAL A 41 -6.21 11.54 1.56
CA VAL A 41 -6.26 11.72 0.09
C VAL A 41 -7.30 10.84 -0.60
N ASN A 42 -8.20 10.20 0.16
CA ASN A 42 -9.33 9.43 -0.34
C ASN A 42 -8.91 8.29 -1.29
N ILE A 43 -7.88 7.51 -0.92
CA ILE A 43 -7.48 6.35 -1.75
C ILE A 43 -8.65 5.34 -1.85
N PRO A 44 -8.83 4.69 -3.02
CA PRO A 44 -9.86 3.67 -3.19
C PRO A 44 -9.74 2.50 -2.20
N THR A 45 -10.88 1.98 -1.73
CA THR A 45 -10.94 0.90 -0.73
C THR A 45 -10.36 -0.44 -1.19
N HIS A 46 -10.24 -0.65 -2.49
CA HIS A 46 -9.62 -1.84 -3.08
C HIS A 46 -8.08 -1.76 -3.17
N LEU A 47 -7.49 -0.62 -2.81
CA LEU A 47 -6.05 -0.43 -2.72
C LEU A 47 -5.57 -0.54 -1.27
N VAL A 48 -4.44 -1.22 -1.10
CA VAL A 48 -3.69 -1.34 0.16
C VAL A 48 -2.26 -0.87 -0.09
N VAL A 49 -1.78 0.11 0.68
CA VAL A 49 -0.49 0.79 0.43
C VAL A 49 0.67 -0.06 0.95
N LEU A 50 1.61 -0.44 0.08
CA LEU A 50 2.81 -1.19 0.45
C LEU A 50 4.06 -0.33 0.58
N TYR A 51 4.10 0.79 -0.12
CA TYR A 51 5.26 1.67 -0.14
C TYR A 51 4.83 3.07 -0.57
N ASN A 52 5.32 4.09 0.11
CA ASN A 52 5.19 5.48 -0.30
C ASN A 52 6.58 5.99 -0.72
N THR A 53 6.70 6.54 -1.93
CA THR A 53 8.00 7.00 -2.46
C THR A 53 8.49 8.30 -1.81
N GLY A 54 7.62 8.99 -1.06
CA GLY A 54 7.87 10.33 -0.53
C GLY A 54 7.70 11.45 -1.55
N MET A 55 7.34 11.13 -2.81
CA MET A 55 7.15 12.09 -3.90
C MET A 55 5.71 12.08 -4.46
N GLY A 56 4.74 11.67 -3.63
CA GLY A 56 3.32 11.61 -3.99
C GLY A 56 2.89 10.34 -4.73
N GLU A 57 3.82 9.46 -5.09
CA GLU A 57 3.53 8.14 -5.64
C GLU A 57 3.46 7.10 -4.51
N MET A 58 2.48 6.20 -4.60
CA MET A 58 2.37 5.03 -3.74
C MET A 58 2.29 3.76 -4.57
N TYR A 59 2.97 2.69 -4.13
CA TYR A 59 2.72 1.35 -4.65
C TYR A 59 1.71 0.62 -3.79
N CYS A 60 0.63 0.16 -4.42
CA CYS A 60 -0.49 -0.45 -3.74
C CYS A 60 -0.80 -1.85 -4.29
N LEU A 61 -1.19 -2.78 -3.41
CA LEU A 61 -1.87 -4.00 -3.81
C LEU A 61 -3.28 -3.66 -4.29
N ASN A 62 -3.62 -4.09 -5.51
CA ASN A 62 -4.89 -3.81 -6.13
C ASN A 62 -5.81 -5.03 -6.12
N TYR A 63 -6.71 -5.10 -5.14
CA TYR A 63 -7.65 -6.22 -5.00
C TYR A 63 -8.81 -6.21 -6.02
N LYS A 64 -8.89 -5.19 -6.89
CA LYS A 64 -9.80 -5.16 -8.04
C LYS A 64 -9.16 -5.78 -9.30
N ASP A 65 -7.84 -5.96 -9.33
CA ASP A 65 -7.10 -6.54 -10.45
C ASP A 65 -6.20 -7.68 -9.97
N LEU A 66 -6.73 -8.89 -10.05
CA LEU A 66 -6.04 -10.10 -9.62
C LEU A 66 -5.36 -10.79 -10.81
N ASN A 67 -4.23 -11.46 -10.55
CA ASN A 67 -3.60 -12.36 -11.49
C ASN A 67 -4.31 -13.74 -11.53
N ASN A 68 -3.80 -14.68 -12.34
CA ASN A 68 -4.39 -16.02 -12.49
C ASN A 68 -4.34 -16.88 -11.21
N ASN A 69 -3.57 -16.46 -10.21
CA ASN A 69 -3.44 -17.13 -8.91
C ASN A 69 -4.27 -16.45 -7.80
N ASN A 70 -5.15 -15.50 -8.16
CA ASN A 70 -5.91 -14.66 -7.22
C ASN A 70 -5.04 -13.76 -6.33
N GLU A 71 -3.82 -13.43 -6.76
CA GLU A 71 -2.98 -12.45 -6.06
C GLU A 71 -3.21 -11.06 -6.66
N PRO A 72 -3.31 -10.01 -5.82
CA PRO A 72 -3.47 -8.65 -6.29
C PRO A 72 -2.22 -8.16 -7.02
N LYS A 73 -2.41 -7.54 -8.19
CA LYS A 73 -1.34 -6.85 -8.91
C LYS A 73 -0.93 -5.57 -8.20
N ILE A 74 0.28 -5.10 -8.49
CA ILE A 74 0.72 -3.80 -7.99
C ILE A 74 0.17 -2.67 -8.88
N THR A 75 -0.29 -1.60 -8.27
CA THR A 75 -0.64 -0.35 -8.97
C THR A 75 0.22 0.78 -8.41
N SER A 76 0.89 1.52 -9.30
CA SER A 76 1.45 2.84 -9.00
C SER A 76 0.29 3.84 -8.99
N TYR A 77 0.06 4.42 -7.82
CA TYR A 77 -1.07 5.28 -7.51
C TYR A 77 -0.59 6.68 -7.16
N TYR A 78 -1.09 7.67 -7.89
CA TYR A 78 -0.95 9.10 -7.60
C TYR A 78 -2.31 9.67 -7.17
N PRO A 79 -2.45 10.15 -5.92
CA PRO A 79 -3.66 10.82 -5.47
C PRO A 79 -4.02 12.03 -6.34
N GLY A 80 -5.32 12.29 -6.51
CA GLY A 80 -5.82 13.40 -7.33
C GLY A 80 -5.89 13.11 -8.84
N PHE A 81 -5.27 12.03 -9.32
CA PHE A 81 -5.45 11.54 -10.69
C PHE A 81 -6.57 10.50 -10.76
N SER A 82 -7.24 10.39 -11.92
CA SER A 82 -8.32 9.43 -12.10
C SER A 82 -7.81 7.98 -12.06
N GLU A 83 -8.62 7.05 -11.56
CA GLU A 83 -8.20 5.64 -11.41
C GLU A 83 -7.74 4.99 -12.72
N ASN A 84 -8.31 5.40 -13.86
CA ASN A 84 -7.96 4.87 -15.18
C ASN A 84 -6.61 5.36 -15.73
N THR A 85 -6.00 6.39 -15.13
CA THR A 85 -4.66 6.89 -15.50
C THR A 85 -3.57 6.32 -14.62
N GLN A 86 -3.92 5.55 -13.60
CA GLN A 86 -2.97 4.90 -12.69
C GLN A 86 -2.25 3.77 -13.42
N THR A 87 -0.97 3.55 -13.10
CA THR A 87 -0.16 2.56 -13.81
C THR A 87 -0.29 1.21 -13.13
N LYS A 88 -0.81 0.23 -13.86
CA LYS A 88 -0.83 -1.17 -13.43
C LYS A 88 0.53 -1.79 -13.70
N LEU A 89 1.14 -2.30 -12.65
CA LEU A 89 2.37 -3.08 -12.72
C LEU A 89 2.01 -4.58 -12.79
N PHE A 90 3.01 -5.43 -12.53
CA PHE A 90 2.95 -6.89 -12.59
C PHE A 90 1.78 -7.50 -11.79
#